data_AF-A0A842TLR1-F1
#
_entry.id   AF-A0A842TLR1-F1
#
_cell.length_a   1.000
_cell.length_b   1.000
_cell.length_c   1.000
_cell.angle_alpha   90.00
_cell.angle_beta   90.00
_cell.angle_gamma   90.00
#
_symmetry.space_group_name_H-M   'P 1'
#
loop_
_entity.id
_entity.type
_entity.pdbx_description
1 polymer ?
#
loop_
_entity_poly.entity_id
_entity_poly.type
_entity_poly.pdbx_seq_one_letter_code
_entity_poly.pdbx_strand_id
1 'polypeptide(L)'
;MSIEDEIKKLEAELDKKREEIKDIKKKINELKAKSKTQGKVKPKSGGSILGVPVDQKTRPKSSGRRREKKVILQKIPTSGTSQIKGRETQYECPQCGSHYNTEIDDKSKILYIDGAGTRIYGKKHRCLNCGNEWAE
;
A
#
# COMPACT_ATOMS: atom_id res chain seq x y z
N MET A 1 48.99 8.44 23.10
CA MET A 1 48.72 8.25 21.66
C MET A 1 48.76 9.62 21.04
N SER A 2 49.53 9.80 19.97
CA SER A 2 49.60 11.10 19.29
C SER A 2 48.36 11.29 18.44
N ILE A 3 47.94 12.54 18.23
CA ILE A 3 46.80 12.90 17.38
C ILE A 3 46.98 12.30 15.96
N GLU A 4 48.22 12.20 15.48
CA GLU A 4 48.58 11.57 14.22
C GLU A 4 48.24 10.06 14.16
N ASP A 5 48.31 9.35 15.28
CA ASP A 5 47.95 7.93 15.36
C ASP A 5 46.43 7.74 15.29
N GLU A 6 45.68 8.67 15.90
CA GLU A 6 44.21 8.68 15.84
C GLU A 6 43.71 8.99 14.43
N ILE A 7 44.34 9.94 13.74
CA ILE A 7 44.03 10.25 12.34
C ILE A 7 44.24 9.02 11.45
N LYS A 8 45.40 8.35 11.55
CA LYS A 8 45.67 7.13 10.77
C LYS A 8 44.68 6.00 11.07
N LYS A 9 44.25 5.87 12.32
CA LYS A 9 43.24 4.87 12.71
C LYS A 9 41.88 5.17 12.08
N LEU A 10 41.46 6.44 12.10
CA LEU A 10 40.20 6.88 11.48
C LEU A 10 40.25 6.76 9.95
N GLU A 11 41.39 7.03 9.31
CA GLU A 11 41.59 6.82 7.87
C GLU A 11 41.45 5.34 7.49
N ALA A 12 42.08 4.44 8.26
CA ALA A 12 41.95 2.99 8.05
C ALA A 12 40.52 2.50 8.25
N GLU A 13 39.79 3.07 9.22
CA GLU A 13 38.38 2.75 9.44
C GLU A 13 37.48 3.25 8.30
N LEU A 14 37.75 4.44 7.75
CA LEU A 14 37.07 4.96 6.57
C LEU A 14 37.25 4.07 5.35
N ASP A 15 38.46 3.56 5.10
CA ASP A 15 38.71 2.67 3.97
C ASP A 15 38.00 1.33 4.12
N LYS A 16 37.96 0.78 5.33
CA LYS A 16 37.16 -0.44 5.61
C LYS A 16 35.68 -0.22 5.35
N LYS A 17 35.11 0.91 5.79
CA LYS A 17 33.71 1.26 5.54
C LYS A 17 33.42 1.50 4.06
N ARG A 18 34.37 2.04 3.29
CA ARG A 18 34.23 2.22 1.84
C ARG A 18 34.12 0.89 1.10
N GLU A 19 34.87 -0.14 1.51
CA GLU A 19 34.74 -1.48 0.93
C GLU A 19 33.40 -2.13 1.29
N GLU A 20 32.93 -2.02 2.54
CA GLU A 20 31.59 -2.50 2.95
C GLU A 20 30.48 -1.85 2.09
N ILE A 21 30.58 -0.54 1.82
CA ILE A 21 29.63 0.18 0.96
C ILE A 21 29.67 -0.34 -0.48
N LYS A 22 30.84 -0.66 -1.03
CA LYS A 22 30.96 -1.23 -2.38
C LYS A 22 30.24 -2.57 -2.48
N ASP A 23 30.41 -3.44 -1.48
CA ASP A 23 29.78 -4.76 -1.48
C ASP A 23 28.26 -4.68 -1.31
N ILE A 24 27.77 -3.80 -0.44
CA ILE A 24 26.33 -3.54 -0.30
C ILE A 24 25.75 -3.02 -1.63
N LYS A 25 26.44 -2.11 -2.32
CA LYS A 25 26.01 -1.60 -3.63
C LYS A 25 25.93 -2.71 -4.70
N LYS A 26 26.87 -3.64 -4.72
CA LYS A 26 26.81 -4.82 -5.62
C LYS A 26 25.57 -5.67 -5.33
N LYS A 27 25.32 -6.01 -4.06
CA LYS A 27 24.13 -6.78 -3.65
C LYS A 27 22.82 -6.09 -4.05
N ILE A 28 22.74 -4.77 -3.90
CA ILE A 28 21.56 -3.99 -4.34
C ILE A 28 21.34 -4.13 -5.85
N ASN A 29 22.40 -4.04 -6.65
CA ASN A 29 22.30 -4.15 -8.10
C ASN A 29 21.87 -5.57 -8.54
N GLU A 30 22.39 -6.61 -7.89
CA GLU A 30 21.96 -7.99 -8.14
C GLU A 30 20.48 -8.21 -7.82
N LEU A 31 20.00 -7.70 -6.67
CA LEU A 31 18.60 -7.79 -6.29
C LEU A 31 17.69 -7.01 -7.24
N LYS A 32 18.12 -5.82 -7.69
CA LYS A 32 17.42 -5.05 -8.72
C LYS A 32 17.33 -5.81 -10.04
N ALA A 33 18.40 -6.47 -10.48
CA ALA A 33 18.38 -7.28 -11.70
C ALA A 33 17.41 -8.45 -11.60
N LYS A 34 17.39 -9.17 -10.47
CA LYS A 34 16.44 -10.27 -10.19
C LYS A 34 14.97 -9.81 -10.16
N SER A 35 14.70 -8.59 -9.71
CA SER A 35 13.33 -8.04 -9.67
C SER A 35 12.75 -7.71 -11.06
N LYS A 36 13.58 -7.42 -12.06
CA LYS A 36 13.13 -7.03 -13.41
C LYS A 36 12.72 -8.22 -14.30
N THR A 37 13.17 -9.44 -14.01
CA THR A 37 12.92 -10.61 -14.86
C THR A 37 11.57 -11.31 -14.63
N GLN A 38 10.81 -10.96 -13.57
CA GLN A 38 9.51 -11.59 -13.29
C GLN A 38 8.29 -10.89 -13.93
N GLY A 39 8.49 -9.90 -14.81
CA GLY A 39 7.42 -9.04 -15.32
C GLY A 39 6.79 -9.35 -16.69
N LYS A 40 7.07 -10.48 -17.35
CA LYS A 40 6.47 -10.80 -18.68
C LYS A 40 5.40 -11.88 -18.59
N VAL A 41 4.16 -11.50 -18.25
CA VAL A 41 2.97 -12.32 -18.55
C VAL A 41 2.16 -11.58 -19.63
N LYS A 42 2.09 -12.19 -20.83
CA LYS A 42 1.33 -11.70 -22.00
C LYS A 42 -0.18 -11.64 -21.68
N PRO A 43 -0.90 -10.57 -22.06
CA PRO A 43 -2.36 -10.59 -22.08
C PRO A 43 -2.84 -11.39 -23.32
N LYS A 44 -3.65 -12.42 -23.09
CA LYS A 44 -4.39 -13.13 -24.14
C LYS A 44 -5.62 -12.31 -24.54
N SER A 45 -5.78 -12.19 -25.85
CA SER A 45 -6.84 -11.61 -26.65
C SER A 45 -8.22 -12.26 -26.48
N GLY A 46 -9.27 -11.49 -26.78
CA GLY A 46 -10.39 -11.97 -27.58
C GLY A 46 -11.78 -11.88 -26.93
N GLY A 47 -12.71 -11.16 -27.57
CA GLY A 47 -14.14 -11.25 -27.25
C GLY A 47 -14.96 -10.03 -27.65
N SER A 48 -14.97 -9.69 -28.94
CA SER A 48 -15.92 -8.73 -29.53
C SER A 48 -17.23 -9.45 -29.83
N ILE A 49 -18.38 -8.93 -29.38
CA ILE A 49 -19.68 -9.26 -29.98
C ILE A 49 -20.61 -8.04 -29.91
N LEU A 50 -20.73 -7.39 -31.07
CA LEU A 50 -21.82 -6.51 -31.46
C LEU A 50 -23.13 -7.31 -31.59
N GLY A 51 -24.27 -6.71 -31.24
CA GLY A 51 -25.49 -6.89 -32.05
C GLY A 51 -26.87 -6.89 -31.37
N VAL A 52 -27.57 -5.74 -31.44
CA VAL A 52 -28.98 -5.47 -31.89
C VAL A 52 -30.17 -6.22 -31.21
N PRO A 53 -31.45 -5.74 -31.16
CA PRO A 53 -32.06 -4.40 -31.35
C PRO A 53 -32.82 -3.87 -30.12
N VAL A 54 -33.05 -2.55 -30.14
CA VAL A 54 -34.13 -1.88 -29.40
C VAL A 54 -35.44 -2.14 -30.12
N ASP A 55 -36.44 -2.69 -29.43
CA ASP A 55 -37.83 -2.69 -29.89
C ASP A 55 -38.73 -2.14 -28.78
N GLN A 56 -39.24 -0.94 -29.03
CA GLN A 56 -40.20 -0.27 -28.18
C GLN A 56 -41.59 -0.85 -28.46
N LYS A 57 -42.22 -1.46 -27.45
CA LYS A 57 -43.69 -1.46 -27.38
C LYS A 57 -44.19 -1.49 -25.95
N THR A 58 -44.77 -0.36 -25.58
CA THR A 58 -45.43 -0.08 -24.31
C THR A 58 -46.74 -0.84 -24.12
N ARG A 59 -46.88 -1.41 -22.92
CA ARG A 59 -48.08 -1.66 -22.09
C ARG A 59 -48.98 -2.87 -22.38
N PRO A 60 -49.43 -3.53 -21.30
CA PRO A 60 -50.74 -3.20 -20.72
C PRO A 60 -50.75 -3.01 -19.18
N LYS A 61 -51.83 -2.37 -18.70
CA LYS A 61 -52.13 -2.02 -17.31
C LYS A 61 -52.93 -3.13 -16.62
N SER A 62 -52.56 -3.37 -15.36
CA SER A 62 -53.38 -3.73 -14.19
C SER A 62 -54.29 -4.97 -14.22
N SER A 63 -53.91 -5.96 -13.43
CA SER A 63 -54.82 -6.60 -12.47
C SER A 63 -54.07 -7.49 -11.49
N GLY A 64 -54.35 -7.35 -10.19
CA GLY A 64 -54.31 -8.48 -9.27
C GLY A 64 -53.10 -8.61 -8.33
N ARG A 65 -53.41 -8.55 -7.03
CA ARG A 65 -52.72 -9.19 -5.90
C ARG A 65 -51.26 -8.81 -5.67
N ARG A 66 -51.08 -7.91 -4.69
CA ARG A 66 -49.81 -7.60 -4.02
C ARG A 66 -49.31 -8.85 -3.29
N ARG A 67 -48.65 -9.76 -4.01
CA ARG A 67 -47.74 -10.76 -3.41
C ARG A 67 -46.53 -10.01 -2.86
N GLU A 68 -46.15 -10.34 -1.64
CA GLU A 68 -44.98 -9.84 -0.93
C GLU A 68 -43.76 -9.84 -1.86
N LYS A 69 -43.24 -8.65 -2.16
CA LYS A 69 -41.92 -8.53 -2.78
C LYS A 69 -40.92 -8.95 -1.72
N LYS A 70 -40.44 -10.20 -1.80
CA LYS A 70 -39.10 -10.53 -1.32
C LYS A 70 -38.17 -9.51 -1.96
N VAL A 71 -37.68 -8.56 -1.17
CA VAL A 71 -36.61 -7.66 -1.56
C VAL A 71 -35.41 -8.57 -1.80
N ILE A 72 -35.21 -8.94 -3.05
CA ILE A 72 -33.96 -9.56 -3.49
C ILE A 72 -32.94 -8.44 -3.35
N LEU A 73 -32.31 -8.41 -2.17
CA LEU A 73 -31.15 -7.59 -1.87
C LEU A 73 -30.13 -7.94 -2.96
N GLN A 74 -30.07 -7.11 -4.01
CA GLN A 74 -29.00 -7.17 -4.98
C GLN A 74 -27.72 -6.97 -4.17
N LYS A 75 -26.99 -8.07 -3.97
CA LYS A 75 -25.62 -8.04 -3.46
C LYS A 75 -24.85 -7.14 -4.43
N ILE A 76 -24.63 -5.91 -4.01
CA ILE A 76 -23.63 -5.04 -4.61
C ILE A 76 -22.34 -5.87 -4.55
N PRO A 77 -21.70 -6.21 -5.69
CA PRO A 77 -20.41 -6.86 -5.64
C PRO A 77 -19.42 -5.83 -5.06
N THR A 78 -19.16 -5.92 -3.76
CA THR A 78 -18.02 -5.28 -3.09
C THR A 78 -16.75 -6.00 -3.52
N SER A 79 -16.44 -5.94 -4.80
CA SER A 79 -15.26 -6.56 -5.41
C SER A 79 -14.51 -5.48 -6.17
N GLY A 80 -14.10 -4.46 -5.43
CA GLY A 80 -13.33 -3.33 -5.94
C GLY A 80 -12.50 -2.66 -4.84
N THR A 81 -12.17 -3.38 -3.76
CA THR A 81 -11.19 -2.91 -2.78
C THR A 81 -9.81 -3.17 -3.35
N SER A 82 -9.26 -2.11 -3.95
CA SER A 82 -7.85 -1.74 -3.95
C SER A 82 -6.91 -2.87 -3.54
N GLN A 83 -6.22 -3.48 -4.51
CA GLN A 83 -4.98 -4.23 -4.24
C GLN A 83 -3.89 -3.24 -3.80
N ILE A 84 -4.11 -2.55 -2.68
CA ILE A 84 -3.01 -2.07 -1.85
C ILE A 84 -2.43 -3.37 -1.32
N LYS A 85 -1.33 -3.83 -1.91
CA LYS A 85 -0.47 -4.87 -1.33
C LYS A 85 -0.38 -4.56 0.16
N GLY A 86 -1.10 -5.31 0.98
CA GLY A 86 -0.93 -5.26 2.41
C GLY A 86 0.52 -5.65 2.62
N ARG A 87 1.39 -4.68 2.88
CA ARG A 87 2.54 -4.97 3.73
C ARG A 87 1.88 -5.58 4.96
N GLU A 88 2.21 -6.82 5.30
CA GLU A 88 1.79 -7.40 6.57
C GLU A 88 2.24 -6.43 7.63
N THR A 89 1.32 -5.59 8.07
CA THR A 89 1.60 -4.61 9.10
C THR A 89 1.59 -5.39 10.40
N GLN A 90 2.74 -5.40 11.05
CA GLN A 90 3.00 -6.19 12.26
C GLN A 90 2.10 -5.81 13.45
N TYR A 91 1.32 -4.73 13.31
CA TYR A 91 0.50 -4.15 14.36
C TYR A 91 -0.94 -4.67 14.33
N GLU A 92 -1.53 -4.90 15.49
CA GLU A 92 -2.94 -5.25 15.68
C GLU A 92 -3.71 -4.02 16.14
N CYS A 93 -4.89 -3.77 15.55
CA CYS A 93 -5.74 -2.68 16.01
C CYS A 93 -6.33 -2.99 17.41
N PRO A 94 -6.13 -2.13 18.43
CA PRO A 94 -6.64 -2.38 19.78
C PRO A 94 -8.17 -2.35 19.88
N GLN A 95 -8.86 -1.79 18.88
CA GLN A 95 -10.32 -1.65 18.91
C GLN A 95 -11.07 -2.78 18.21
N CYS A 96 -10.49 -3.39 17.17
CA CYS A 96 -11.19 -4.40 16.35
C CYS A 96 -10.34 -5.62 15.99
N GLY A 97 -9.11 -5.73 16.50
CA GLY A 97 -8.22 -6.88 16.28
C GLY A 97 -7.75 -7.07 14.84
N SER A 98 -7.98 -6.10 13.95
CA SER A 98 -7.57 -6.25 12.55
C SER A 98 -6.09 -5.90 12.39
N HIS A 99 -5.35 -6.73 11.66
CA HIS A 99 -3.99 -6.42 11.21
C HIS A 99 -3.96 -5.50 9.99
N TYR A 100 -5.11 -5.03 9.49
CA TYR A 100 -5.18 -4.15 8.33
C TYR A 100 -5.12 -2.69 8.76
N ASN A 101 -3.90 -2.15 8.81
CA ASN A 101 -3.64 -0.77 9.19
C ASN A 101 -2.65 -0.07 8.24
N THR A 102 -2.57 1.25 8.35
CA THR A 102 -1.63 2.10 7.59
C THR A 102 -0.93 3.03 8.55
N GLU A 103 0.33 3.37 8.23
CA GLU A 103 1.02 4.47 8.90
C GLU A 103 0.53 5.80 8.32
N ILE A 104 0.30 6.77 9.20
CA ILE A 104 -0.10 8.15 8.87
C ILE A 104 0.73 9.09 9.73
N ASP A 105 1.06 10.27 9.18
CA ASP A 105 1.76 11.31 9.92
C ASP A 105 0.87 11.91 11.03
N ASP A 106 1.40 11.91 12.25
CA ASP A 106 0.82 12.56 13.41
C ASP A 106 1.23 14.04 13.46
N LYS A 107 0.36 14.88 12.89
CA LYS A 107 0.55 16.34 12.86
C LYS A 107 0.60 16.99 14.24
N SER A 108 0.21 16.29 15.31
CA SER A 108 0.27 16.80 16.67
C SER A 108 1.68 16.71 17.29
N LYS A 109 2.54 15.82 16.78
CA LYS A 109 3.89 15.57 17.29
C LYS A 109 4.92 15.89 16.22
N ILE A 110 5.60 17.04 16.36
CA ILE A 110 6.72 17.41 15.47
C ILE A 110 7.99 16.80 16.06
N LEU A 111 8.65 15.93 15.31
CA LEU A 111 9.92 15.30 15.73
C LEU A 111 11.10 16.25 15.53
N TYR A 112 11.18 16.85 14.35
CA TYR A 112 12.26 17.75 13.97
C TYR A 112 11.81 18.72 12.89
N ILE A 113 12.46 19.88 12.84
CA ILE A 113 12.32 20.85 11.76
C ILE A 113 13.65 20.84 11.02
N ASP A 114 13.62 20.38 9.77
CA ASP A 114 14.83 20.35 8.94
C ASP A 114 15.34 21.77 8.69
N GLY A 115 16.64 21.94 8.40
CA GLY A 115 17.27 23.25 8.21
C GLY A 115 16.62 24.11 7.11
N ALA A 116 15.82 23.49 6.23
CA ALA A 116 15.00 24.14 5.21
C ALA A 116 13.57 24.52 5.67
N GLY A 117 13.23 24.36 6.95
CA GLY A 117 11.93 24.68 7.55
C GLY A 117 10.86 23.59 7.40
N THR A 118 11.18 22.43 6.83
CA THR A 118 10.23 21.32 6.68
C THR A 118 9.99 20.63 8.02
N ARG A 119 8.73 20.56 8.45
CA ARG A 119 8.33 19.85 9.67
C ARG A 119 8.21 18.35 9.40
N ILE A 120 8.99 17.56 10.11
CA ILE A 120 8.88 16.10 10.11
C ILE A 120 8.01 15.70 11.30
N TYR A 121 6.90 15.06 11.00
CA TYR A 121 5.92 14.62 12.00
C TYR A 121 6.22 13.21 12.50
N GLY A 122 5.76 12.92 13.72
CA GLY A 122 5.71 11.55 14.23
C GLY A 122 4.79 10.69 13.38
N LYS A 123 4.87 9.37 13.54
CA LYS A 123 3.97 8.43 12.86
C LYS A 123 2.96 7.88 13.85
N LYS A 124 1.75 7.63 13.35
CA LYS A 124 0.68 6.88 14.03
C LYS A 124 0.09 5.85 13.09
N HIS A 125 -0.57 4.84 13.65
CA HIS A 125 -1.28 3.82 12.89
C HIS A 125 -2.76 4.17 12.79
N ARG A 126 -3.35 3.94 11.63
CA ARG A 126 -4.79 4.00 11.41
C ARG A 126 -5.29 2.66 10.92
N CYS A 127 -6.28 2.11 11.62
CA CYS A 127 -6.97 0.91 11.18
C CYS A 127 -7.87 1.24 9.98
N LEU A 128 -7.77 0.44 8.92
CA LEU A 128 -8.62 0.59 7.74
C LEU A 128 -10.01 -0.04 7.91
N ASN A 129 -10.20 -0.88 8.91
CA ASN A 129 -11.47 -1.56 9.18
C ASN A 129 -12.40 -0.72 10.07
N CYS A 130 -11.91 -0.23 11.21
CA CYS A 130 -12.71 0.56 12.17
C CYS A 130 -12.38 2.06 12.17
N GLY A 131 -11.30 2.48 11.49
CA GLY A 131 -10.88 3.88 11.45
C GLY A 131 -10.14 4.38 12.69
N ASN A 132 -9.96 3.54 13.72
CA ASN A 132 -9.26 3.92 14.94
C ASN A 132 -7.81 4.32 14.65
N GLU A 133 -7.33 5.33 15.37
CA GLU A 133 -5.96 5.84 15.26
C GLU A 133 -5.23 5.66 16.60
N TRP A 134 -4.01 5.13 16.57
CA TRP A 134 -3.18 4.96 17.77
C TRP A 134 -1.70 5.19 17.46
N ALA A 135 -0.96 5.64 18.46
CA ALA A 135 0.49 5.76 18.43
C ALA A 135 1.07 4.79 19.47
N GLU A 136 2.23 4.19 19.17
CA GLU A 136 3.07 3.54 20.18
C GLU A 136 3.83 4.56 21.02
#